data_AF-W9XWZ9-F1
#
_entry.id   AF-W9XWZ9-F1
#
_cell.length_a   1.000
_cell.length_b   1.000
_cell.length_c   1.000
_cell.angle_alpha   90.00
_cell.angle_beta   90.00
_cell.angle_gamma   90.00
#
_symmetry.space_group_name_H-M   'P 1'
#
loop_
_entity.id
_entity.type
_entity.pdbx_description
1 polymer ?
#
loop_
_entity_poly.entity_id
_entity_poly.type
_entity_poly.pdbx_seq_one_letter_code
_entity_poly.pdbx_strand_id
1 'polypeptide(L)'
;MAAVPPTDRPAGDDTLAQPDGYSFDQCIAEFFAKTSVTRPNCDARAKELVGGDVVPFDIQSTCSYAVYAGPKLEYIVQFRLKPVRLKVENAVLAKEVYGSLAPDVSFYEELGSEVDGKETIFPVVMTRAPGRTHLLVHGPPWNTQQRFDQRENLLTDMARFFALSWRQPATIEEGHRTSLRQTYLRELRILLTSLPERFHVLVQHCIDSMDAIFSLPMVFLNPDLRSGNLMVDEMSCHLTGVATGLRLGLPPSA
;
A
#
# COMPACT_ATOMS: atom_id res chain seq x y z
N MET A 1 8.91 -26.48 -45.29
CA MET A 1 8.62 -25.03 -45.20
C MET A 1 8.79 -24.61 -43.77
N ALA A 2 9.87 -23.88 -43.47
CA ALA A 2 10.16 -23.34 -42.14
C ALA A 2 9.27 -22.12 -41.90
N ALA A 3 8.63 -22.06 -40.72
CA ALA A 3 7.87 -20.89 -40.30
C ALA A 3 8.83 -19.78 -39.87
N VAL A 4 8.68 -18.61 -40.47
CA VAL A 4 9.41 -17.38 -40.14
C VAL A 4 8.93 -16.87 -38.78
N PRO A 5 9.81 -16.63 -37.79
CA PRO A 5 9.40 -16.02 -36.53
C PRO A 5 9.14 -14.52 -36.74
N PRO A 6 8.13 -13.94 -36.08
CA PRO A 6 7.86 -12.52 -36.22
C PRO A 6 9.00 -11.70 -35.58
N THR A 7 9.58 -10.83 -36.39
CA THR A 7 10.59 -9.82 -36.06
C THR A 7 10.01 -8.68 -35.23
N ASP A 8 10.81 -8.26 -34.25
CA ASP A 8 10.92 -6.92 -33.65
C ASP A 8 9.65 -6.25 -33.09
N ARG A 9 9.51 -6.32 -31.76
CA ARG A 9 9.01 -5.17 -31.01
C ARG A 9 10.20 -4.27 -30.67
N PRO A 10 10.09 -2.95 -30.87
CA PRO A 10 11.17 -2.03 -30.51
C PRO A 10 11.35 -2.06 -28.99
N ALA A 11 12.62 -2.01 -28.57
CA ALA A 11 13.01 -1.75 -27.19
C ALA A 11 12.43 -0.40 -26.76
N GLY A 12 11.39 -0.43 -25.95
CA GLY A 12 10.75 0.75 -25.38
C GLY A 12 11.06 0.82 -23.89
N ASP A 13 11.98 1.73 -23.57
CA ASP A 13 12.14 2.51 -22.34
C ASP A 13 11.53 1.96 -21.03
N ASP A 14 12.40 1.62 -20.06
CA ASP A 14 12.09 1.17 -18.68
C ASP A 14 11.49 2.29 -17.79
N THR A 15 10.81 3.26 -18.39
CA THR A 15 10.06 4.27 -17.65
C THR A 15 8.66 3.73 -17.43
N LEU A 16 8.28 3.49 -16.17
CA LEU A 16 6.89 3.23 -15.77
C LEU A 16 5.99 4.22 -16.52
N ALA A 17 5.20 3.74 -17.49
CA ALA A 17 4.25 4.58 -18.22
C ALA A 17 3.36 5.24 -17.17
N GLN A 18 3.57 6.54 -16.93
CA GLN A 18 2.79 7.29 -15.98
C GLN A 18 1.34 7.29 -16.50
N PRO A 19 0.36 6.97 -15.65
CA PRO A 19 -1.03 6.96 -16.10
C PRO A 19 -1.39 8.34 -16.65
N ASP A 20 -2.11 8.38 -17.77
CA ASP A 20 -2.56 9.62 -18.41
C ASP A 20 -3.18 10.56 -17.36
N GLY A 21 -2.54 11.71 -17.13
CA GLY A 21 -2.99 12.73 -16.16
C GLY A 21 -2.29 12.73 -14.79
N TYR A 22 -1.34 11.84 -14.51
CA TYR A 22 -0.50 11.97 -13.31
C TYR A 22 0.57 13.05 -13.50
N SER A 23 0.66 13.98 -12.54
CA SER A 23 1.72 14.98 -12.47
C SER A 23 2.34 14.98 -11.08
N PHE A 24 3.62 14.62 -11.03
CA PHE A 24 4.43 14.60 -9.81
C PHE A 24 4.44 15.97 -9.12
N ASP A 25 4.73 17.02 -9.88
CA ASP A 25 4.79 18.39 -9.36
C ASP A 25 3.43 18.88 -8.89
N GLN A 26 2.35 18.49 -9.58
CA GLN A 26 0.99 18.83 -9.16
C GLN A 26 0.64 18.13 -7.83
N CYS A 27 0.97 16.85 -7.66
CA CYS A 27 0.70 16.14 -6.40
C CYS A 27 1.42 16.80 -5.22
N ILE A 28 2.69 17.18 -5.42
CA ILE A 28 3.48 17.93 -4.43
C ILE A 28 2.84 19.29 -4.13
N ALA A 29 2.49 20.06 -5.17
CA ALA A 29 1.90 21.39 -5.02
C ALA A 29 0.56 21.32 -4.29
N GLU A 30 -0.31 20.36 -4.63
CA GLU A 30 -1.61 20.17 -3.98
C GLU A 30 -1.48 19.74 -2.51
N PHE A 31 -0.48 18.91 -2.17
CA PHE A 31 -0.19 18.59 -0.78
C PHE A 31 0.26 19.84 0.00
N PHE A 32 1.24 20.59 -0.52
CA PHE A 32 1.77 21.76 0.17
C PHE A 32 0.82 22.97 0.18
N ALA A 33 -0.18 23.00 -0.69
CA ALA A 33 -1.28 23.97 -0.61
C ALA A 33 -2.13 23.78 0.67
N LYS A 34 -2.20 22.55 1.21
CA LYS A 34 -3.02 22.19 2.38
C LYS A 34 -2.31 22.37 3.71
N THR A 35 -1.03 22.72 3.73
CA THR A 35 -0.25 22.89 4.97
C THR A 35 0.54 24.20 4.96
N SER A 36 0.93 24.68 6.15
CA SER A 36 1.84 25.82 6.31
C SER A 36 3.31 25.43 6.16
N VAL A 37 3.61 24.14 6.18
CA VAL A 37 4.97 23.60 6.00
C VAL A 37 5.35 23.62 4.52
N THR A 38 6.64 23.83 4.22
CA THR A 38 7.15 23.77 2.84
C THR A 38 7.96 22.48 2.60
N ARG A 39 8.16 22.11 1.34
CA ARG A 39 9.01 20.96 0.97
C ARG A 39 10.41 21.04 1.60
N PRO A 40 11.15 22.16 1.53
CA PRO A 40 12.43 22.28 2.23
C PRO A 40 12.35 22.04 3.74
N ASN A 41 11.26 22.42 4.41
CA ASN A 41 11.09 22.12 5.83
C ASN A 41 10.92 20.62 6.08
N CYS A 42 10.15 19.92 5.25
CA CYS A 42 10.01 18.48 5.30
C CYS A 42 11.35 17.76 5.05
N ASP A 43 12.08 18.17 3.99
CA ASP A 43 13.36 17.56 3.64
C ASP A 43 14.40 17.77 4.75
N ALA A 44 14.47 18.98 5.31
CA ALA A 44 15.33 19.29 6.45
C ALA A 44 14.95 18.45 7.68
N ARG A 45 13.66 18.30 7.97
CA ARG A 45 13.19 17.48 9.08
C ARG A 45 13.49 16.01 8.87
N ALA A 46 13.30 15.47 7.66
CA ALA A 46 13.67 14.08 7.36
C ALA A 46 15.17 13.84 7.62
N LYS A 47 16.02 14.77 7.18
CA LYS A 47 17.46 14.73 7.43
C LYS A 47 17.82 14.84 8.92
N GLU A 48 17.10 15.65 9.69
CA GLU A 48 17.28 15.73 11.15
C GLU A 48 16.93 14.40 11.85
N LEU A 49 15.84 13.75 11.41
CA LEU A 49 15.32 12.54 12.05
C LEU A 49 16.20 11.30 11.83
N VAL A 50 16.77 11.15 10.63
CA VAL A 50 17.51 9.91 10.27
C VAL A 50 18.90 10.15 9.68
N GLY A 51 19.32 11.40 9.52
CA GLY A 51 20.61 11.76 8.93
C GLY A 51 20.70 11.48 7.42
N GLY A 52 21.92 11.66 6.89
CA GLY A 52 22.26 11.29 5.51
C GLY A 52 21.60 12.14 4.42
N ASP A 53 21.29 11.48 3.31
CA ASP A 53 20.66 12.08 2.14
C ASP A 53 19.15 11.96 2.21
N VAL A 54 18.46 12.81 1.44
CA VAL A 54 17.01 12.82 1.33
C VAL A 54 16.65 12.86 -0.15
N VAL A 55 15.89 11.86 -0.59
CA VAL A 55 15.49 11.70 -1.99
C VAL A 55 13.96 11.51 -2.03
N PRO A 56 13.20 12.41 -2.68
CA PRO A 56 11.77 12.23 -2.85
C PRO A 56 11.45 10.92 -3.59
N PHE A 57 10.31 10.31 -3.24
CA PHE A 57 9.79 9.19 -4.04
C PHE A 57 9.45 9.66 -5.45
N ASP A 58 9.60 8.81 -6.45
CA ASP A 58 9.21 9.11 -7.84
C ASP A 58 7.70 9.31 -8.02
N ILE A 59 6.91 8.77 -7.07
CA ILE A 59 5.46 8.91 -7.03
C ILE A 59 5.03 9.52 -5.69
N GLN A 60 4.20 10.57 -5.76
CA GLN A 60 3.70 11.31 -4.60
C GLN A 60 2.17 11.28 -4.56
N SER A 61 1.62 11.59 -3.38
CA SER A 61 0.18 11.70 -3.16
C SER A 61 -0.17 13.13 -2.77
N THR A 62 -1.39 13.55 -3.11
CA THR A 62 -1.94 14.85 -2.70
C THR A 62 -2.29 14.93 -1.21
N CYS A 63 -2.16 13.80 -0.48
CA CYS A 63 -2.45 13.68 0.95
C CYS A 63 -1.22 13.36 1.81
N SER A 64 -0.06 13.09 1.19
CA SER A 64 1.19 12.84 1.90
C SER A 64 2.40 13.12 1.03
N TYR A 65 3.43 13.70 1.64
CA TYR A 65 4.75 13.81 1.04
C TYR A 65 5.69 12.73 1.59
N ALA A 66 6.39 12.00 0.72
CA ALA A 66 7.25 10.88 1.10
C ALA A 66 8.65 11.01 0.52
N VAL A 67 9.66 10.69 1.33
CA VAL A 67 11.07 10.69 0.94
C VAL A 67 11.76 9.42 1.42
N TYR A 68 12.72 8.94 0.65
CA TYR A 68 13.77 8.07 1.16
C TYR A 68 14.79 8.92 1.91
N ALA A 69 15.25 8.44 3.07
CA ALA A 69 16.23 9.16 3.86
C ALA A 69 17.18 8.20 4.60
N GLY A 70 18.29 8.76 5.10
CA GLY A 70 19.32 8.02 5.81
C GLY A 70 20.61 7.88 4.99
N PRO A 71 21.74 7.47 5.62
CA PRO A 71 23.03 7.31 4.94
C PRO A 71 23.01 6.34 3.75
N LYS A 72 22.07 5.40 3.73
CA LYS A 72 21.89 4.40 2.66
C LYS A 72 20.48 4.42 2.10
N LEU A 73 19.70 5.48 2.34
CA LEU A 73 18.29 5.56 1.97
C LEU A 73 17.46 4.38 2.54
N GLU A 74 17.83 3.94 3.74
CA GLU A 74 17.26 2.79 4.45
C GLU A 74 15.99 3.13 5.24
N TYR A 75 15.58 4.40 5.28
CA TYR A 75 14.34 4.85 5.88
C TYR A 75 13.41 5.47 4.85
N ILE A 76 12.12 5.39 5.15
CA ILE A 76 11.06 6.13 4.48
C ILE A 76 10.51 7.13 5.50
N VAL A 77 10.54 8.41 5.17
CA VAL A 77 9.92 9.46 5.99
C VAL A 77 8.68 9.97 5.27
N GLN A 78 7.52 9.82 5.89
CA GLN A 78 6.24 10.30 5.37
C GLN A 78 5.71 11.43 6.23
N PHE A 79 5.26 12.49 5.57
CA PHE A 79 4.57 13.61 6.18
C PHE A 79 3.11 13.54 5.74
N ARG A 80 2.22 13.27 6.69
CA ARG A 80 0.80 12.98 6.42
C ARG A 80 -0.10 14.08 6.98
N LEU A 81 -1.12 14.46 6.23
CA LEU A 81 -2.19 15.32 6.74
C LEU A 81 -2.99 14.59 7.83
N LYS A 82 -3.63 15.36 8.72
CA LYS A 82 -4.45 14.86 9.84
C LYS A 82 -5.47 13.78 9.43
N PRO A 83 -6.25 13.93 8.33
CA PRO A 83 -7.28 12.96 7.96
C PRO A 83 -6.71 11.59 7.53
N VAL A 84 -5.45 11.54 7.08
CA VAL A 84 -4.76 10.34 6.61
C VAL A 84 -3.59 9.92 7.50
N ARG A 85 -3.54 10.47 8.73
CA ARG A 85 -2.54 10.14 9.73
C ARG A 85 -2.52 8.63 9.97
N LEU A 86 -1.32 8.06 9.96
CA LEU A 86 -1.14 6.67 10.30
C LEU A 86 -1.46 6.48 11.79
N LYS A 87 -2.33 5.51 12.08
CA LYS A 87 -2.69 5.13 13.45
C LYS A 87 -1.58 4.30 14.07
N VAL A 88 -1.19 4.63 15.30
CA VAL A 88 -0.11 3.92 16.02
C VAL A 88 -0.49 2.46 16.21
N GLU A 89 -1.76 2.20 16.52
CA GLU A 89 -2.31 0.86 16.73
C GLU A 89 -2.16 -0.02 15.49
N ASN A 90 -2.31 0.56 14.29
CA ASN A 90 -2.13 -0.17 13.03
C ASN A 90 -0.66 -0.55 12.81
N ALA A 91 0.28 0.32 13.17
CA ALA A 91 1.71 0.04 13.03
C ALA A 91 2.17 -1.04 14.02
N VAL A 92 1.72 -0.96 15.27
CA VAL A 92 1.97 -1.98 16.29
C VAL A 92 1.41 -3.32 15.86
N LEU A 93 0.13 -3.36 15.47
CA LEU A 93 -0.52 -4.60 15.04
C LEU A 93 0.12 -5.18 13.77
N ALA A 94 0.55 -4.34 12.81
CA ALA A 94 1.29 -4.81 11.64
C ALA A 94 2.60 -5.50 12.04
N LYS A 95 3.32 -4.95 13.01
CA LYS A 95 4.57 -5.53 13.51
C LYS A 95 4.33 -6.84 14.26
N GLU A 96 3.29 -6.90 15.08
CA GLU A 96 2.91 -8.11 15.82
C GLU A 96 2.53 -9.26 14.87
N VAL A 97 1.75 -8.96 13.83
CA VAL A 97 1.24 -9.96 12.88
C VAL A 97 2.30 -10.38 11.87
N TYR A 98 3.01 -9.43 11.27
CA TYR A 98 3.90 -9.69 10.13
C TYR A 98 5.39 -9.71 10.50
N GLY A 99 5.76 -9.35 11.73
CA GLY A 99 7.13 -9.42 12.22
C GLY A 99 8.10 -8.61 11.35
N SER A 100 9.10 -9.28 10.78
CA SER A 100 10.11 -8.66 9.92
C SER A 100 9.60 -8.21 8.56
N LEU A 101 8.42 -8.67 8.12
CA LEU A 101 7.82 -8.26 6.85
C LEU A 101 7.10 -6.91 6.95
N ALA A 102 6.83 -6.44 8.17
CA ALA A 102 6.36 -5.09 8.45
C ALA A 102 7.53 -4.18 8.86
N PRO A 103 7.51 -2.91 8.43
CA PRO A 103 8.53 -1.94 8.81
C PRO A 103 8.41 -1.60 10.30
N ASP A 104 9.54 -1.22 10.87
CA ASP A 104 9.57 -0.55 12.17
C ASP A 104 9.11 0.88 11.97
N VAL A 105 8.18 1.35 12.80
CA VAL A 105 7.53 2.65 12.63
C VAL A 105 7.79 3.52 13.86
N SER A 106 8.25 4.74 13.63
CA SER A 106 8.44 5.77 14.66
C SER A 106 7.61 7.01 14.32
N PHE A 107 6.86 7.50 15.28
CA PHE A 107 6.00 8.67 15.15
C PHE A 107 6.67 9.88 15.81
N TYR A 108 6.54 11.05 15.18
CA TYR A 108 7.15 12.28 15.66
C TYR A 108 6.11 13.39 15.86
N GLU A 109 6.54 14.44 16.55
CA GLU A 109 5.76 15.65 16.76
C GLU A 109 5.30 16.27 15.45
N GLU A 110 4.12 16.87 15.48
CA GLU A 110 3.52 17.53 14.32
C GLU A 110 4.31 18.77 13.89
N LEU A 111 4.19 19.12 12.61
CA LEU A 111 4.84 20.28 12.02
C LEU A 111 3.80 21.23 11.44
N GLY A 112 4.14 22.52 11.46
CA GLY A 112 3.29 23.59 10.93
C GLY A 112 2.30 24.10 11.96
N SER A 113 1.24 24.73 11.47
CA SER A 113 0.25 25.42 12.28
C SER A 113 -1.10 25.44 11.56
N GLU A 114 -2.19 25.29 12.30
CA GLU A 114 -3.54 25.41 11.76
C GLU A 114 -3.88 26.91 11.54
N VAL A 115 -3.59 27.44 10.34
CA VAL A 115 -3.78 28.86 9.97
C VAL A 115 -4.30 28.96 8.53
N ASP A 116 -5.23 29.87 8.25
CA ASP A 116 -5.76 30.14 6.90
C ASP A 116 -6.25 28.88 6.14
N GLY A 117 -6.91 27.96 6.86
CA GLY A 117 -7.42 26.70 6.28
C GLY A 117 -6.34 25.66 5.98
N LYS A 118 -5.09 25.90 6.40
CA LYS A 118 -3.98 24.94 6.34
C LYS A 118 -3.94 24.07 7.59
N GLU A 119 -3.49 22.84 7.45
CA GLU A 119 -3.43 21.84 8.51
C GLU A 119 -1.97 21.55 8.94
N THR A 120 -1.80 21.03 10.16
CA THR A 120 -0.53 20.43 10.60
C THR A 120 -0.29 19.09 9.90
N ILE A 121 0.98 18.71 9.78
CA ILE A 121 1.39 17.42 9.22
C ILE A 121 2.10 16.58 10.27
N PHE A 122 1.96 15.27 10.14
CA PHE A 122 2.48 14.28 11.08
C PHE A 122 3.62 13.51 10.43
N PRO A 123 4.87 13.72 10.86
CA PRO A 123 6.02 12.96 10.38
C PRO A 123 6.00 11.55 10.96
N VAL A 124 6.26 10.57 10.09
CA VAL A 124 6.40 9.16 10.44
C VAL A 124 7.64 8.63 9.74
N VAL A 125 8.53 8.01 10.50
CA VAL A 125 9.71 7.31 9.97
C VAL A 125 9.44 5.82 9.97
N MET A 126 9.77 5.16 8.87
CA MET A 126 9.61 3.73 8.69
C MET A 126 10.92 3.12 8.19
N THR A 127 11.29 1.94 8.66
CA THR A 127 12.38 1.19 8.02
C THR A 127 11.97 0.76 6.63
N ARG A 128 12.88 0.86 5.67
CA ARG A 128 12.65 0.40 4.30
C ARG A 128 12.87 -1.11 4.24
N ALA A 129 11.84 -1.85 3.81
CA ALA A 129 12.01 -3.26 3.53
C ALA A 129 13.07 -3.47 2.43
N PRO A 130 14.03 -4.39 2.61
CA PRO A 130 15.11 -4.60 1.66
C PRO A 130 14.58 -5.21 0.35
N GLY A 131 15.37 -5.11 -0.71
CA GLY A 131 15.03 -5.70 -2.02
C GLY A 131 14.43 -4.69 -2.99
N ARG A 132 13.83 -5.22 -4.06
CA ARG A 132 13.22 -4.43 -5.15
C ARG A 132 11.71 -4.56 -5.12
N THR A 133 11.04 -3.52 -5.57
CA THR A 133 9.59 -3.59 -5.80
C THR A 133 9.31 -4.68 -6.83
N HIS A 134 8.43 -5.61 -6.50
CA HIS A 134 8.07 -6.75 -7.36
C HIS A 134 7.67 -6.33 -8.78
N LEU A 135 6.96 -5.20 -8.92
CA LEU A 135 6.62 -4.62 -10.22
C LEU A 135 7.83 -4.45 -11.16
N LEU A 136 9.02 -4.20 -10.60
CA LEU A 136 10.26 -3.94 -11.35
C LEU A 136 11.12 -5.18 -11.58
N VAL A 137 10.76 -6.33 -10.99
CA VAL A 137 11.55 -7.58 -11.10
C VAL A 137 11.06 -8.45 -12.26
N HIS A 138 9.94 -8.08 -12.87
CA HIS A 138 9.24 -8.83 -13.91
C HIS A 138 9.49 -8.27 -15.31
N GLY A 139 9.97 -9.14 -16.20
CA GLY A 139 10.16 -8.83 -17.61
C GLY A 139 10.32 -10.09 -18.46
N PRO A 140 10.04 -10.03 -19.78
CA PRO A 140 10.24 -11.15 -20.69
C PRO A 140 11.71 -11.62 -20.72
N PRO A 141 11.99 -12.89 -21.03
CA PRO A 141 11.04 -13.95 -21.36
C PRO A 141 10.33 -14.54 -20.12
N TRP A 142 9.00 -14.67 -20.21
CA TRP A 142 8.17 -15.09 -19.08
C TRP A 142 8.22 -16.58 -18.80
N ASN A 143 8.42 -17.43 -19.81
CA ASN A 143 8.20 -18.88 -19.70
C ASN A 143 9.49 -19.68 -19.45
N THR A 144 10.51 -19.09 -18.84
CA THR A 144 11.72 -19.83 -18.44
C THR A 144 11.49 -20.53 -17.10
N GLN A 145 12.21 -21.63 -16.85
CA GLN A 145 12.14 -22.35 -15.58
C GLN A 145 12.40 -21.42 -14.38
N GLN A 146 13.43 -20.57 -14.48
CA GLN A 146 13.73 -19.58 -13.44
C GLN A 146 12.54 -18.66 -13.11
N ARG A 147 11.79 -18.20 -14.13
CA ARG A 147 10.61 -17.36 -13.90
C ARG A 147 9.45 -18.14 -13.28
N PHE A 148 9.34 -19.44 -13.54
CA PHE A 148 8.38 -20.29 -12.84
C PHE A 148 8.76 -20.43 -11.37
N ASP A 149 10.02 -20.75 -11.08
CA ASP A 149 10.52 -20.91 -9.71
C ASP A 149 10.34 -19.60 -8.89
N GLN A 150 10.66 -18.44 -9.49
CA GLN A 150 10.44 -17.13 -8.88
C GLN A 150 8.97 -16.87 -8.53
N ARG A 151 8.04 -17.25 -9.42
CA ARG A 151 6.59 -17.09 -9.17
C ARG A 151 6.12 -18.04 -8.08
N GLU A 152 6.61 -19.27 -8.07
CA GLU A 152 6.30 -20.25 -7.02
C GLU A 152 6.78 -19.78 -5.64
N ASN A 153 8.01 -19.26 -5.56
CA ASN A 153 8.57 -18.69 -4.34
C ASN A 153 7.68 -17.57 -3.80
N LEU A 154 7.33 -16.60 -4.65
CA LEU A 154 6.50 -15.48 -4.24
C LEU A 154 5.10 -15.93 -3.82
N LEU A 155 4.44 -16.81 -4.58
CA LEU A 155 3.11 -17.31 -4.24
C LEU A 155 3.12 -18.04 -2.90
N THR A 156 4.17 -18.83 -2.65
CA THR A 156 4.37 -19.51 -1.38
C THR A 156 4.53 -18.51 -0.23
N ASP A 157 5.34 -17.47 -0.41
CA ASP A 157 5.55 -16.46 0.63
C ASP A 157 4.33 -15.57 0.86
N MET A 158 3.58 -15.25 -0.19
CA MET A 158 2.30 -14.55 -0.08
C MET A 158 1.28 -15.38 0.68
N ALA A 159 1.18 -16.69 0.41
CA ALA A 159 0.32 -17.59 1.17
C ALA A 159 0.72 -17.64 2.65
N ARG A 160 2.03 -17.67 2.96
CA ARG A 160 2.54 -17.56 4.33
C ARG A 160 2.18 -16.22 4.97
N PHE A 161 2.36 -15.11 4.25
CA PHE A 161 2.02 -13.76 4.70
C PHE A 161 0.54 -13.65 5.09
N PHE A 162 -0.38 -14.14 4.25
CA PHE A 162 -1.79 -14.18 4.60
C PHE A 162 -2.07 -15.10 5.79
N ALA A 163 -1.43 -16.28 5.84
CA ALA A 163 -1.60 -17.21 6.95
C ALA A 163 -1.19 -16.62 8.31
N LEU A 164 -0.17 -15.72 8.36
CA LEU A 164 0.22 -15.03 9.59
C LEU A 164 -0.95 -14.23 10.19
N SER A 165 -1.65 -13.47 9.35
CA SER A 165 -2.82 -12.69 9.74
C SER A 165 -3.98 -13.58 10.22
N TRP A 166 -4.25 -14.67 9.51
CA TRP A 166 -5.33 -15.61 9.87
C TRP A 166 -5.06 -16.40 11.16
N ARG A 167 -3.80 -16.61 11.52
CA ARG A 167 -3.40 -17.25 12.78
C ARG A 167 -3.55 -16.34 13.99
N GLN A 168 -3.69 -15.03 13.77
CA GLN A 168 -3.89 -14.04 14.81
C GLN A 168 -5.15 -13.20 14.52
N PRO A 169 -6.36 -13.79 14.62
CA PRO A 169 -7.58 -13.03 14.46
C PRO A 169 -7.63 -11.84 15.43
N ALA A 170 -7.98 -10.66 14.90
CA ALA A 170 -8.16 -9.47 15.69
C ALA A 170 -9.44 -9.60 16.51
N THR A 171 -9.35 -9.34 17.81
CA THR A 171 -10.54 -9.19 18.65
C THR A 171 -11.17 -7.84 18.33
N ILE A 172 -12.32 -7.88 17.65
CA ILE A 172 -13.05 -6.68 17.27
C ILE A 172 -14.29 -6.57 18.14
N GLU A 173 -14.56 -5.36 18.63
CA GLU A 173 -15.79 -5.04 19.35
C GLU A 173 -17.01 -5.39 18.50
N GLU A 174 -17.96 -6.12 19.08
CA GLU A 174 -19.16 -6.58 18.36
C GLU A 174 -19.97 -5.40 17.77
N GLY A 175 -19.99 -4.25 18.47
CA GLY A 175 -20.59 -3.02 17.96
C GLY A 175 -19.94 -2.53 16.66
N HIS A 176 -18.60 -2.60 16.57
CA HIS A 176 -17.86 -2.26 15.36
C HIS A 176 -18.15 -3.25 14.23
N ARG A 177 -18.15 -4.57 14.51
CA ARG A 177 -18.51 -5.61 13.54
C ARG A 177 -19.91 -5.38 12.97
N THR A 178 -20.87 -5.12 13.84
CA THR A 178 -22.27 -4.87 13.47
C THR A 178 -22.40 -3.61 12.62
N SER A 179 -21.74 -2.51 13.02
CA SER A 179 -21.74 -1.25 12.27
C SER A 179 -21.15 -1.41 10.86
N LEU A 180 -20.05 -2.18 10.75
CA LEU A 180 -19.41 -2.48 9.48
C LEU A 180 -20.33 -3.31 8.58
N ARG A 181 -20.98 -4.36 9.12
CA ARG A 181 -21.97 -5.16 8.39
C ARG A 181 -23.12 -4.31 7.86
N GLN A 182 -23.66 -3.43 8.69
CA GLN A 182 -24.75 -2.52 8.30
C GLN A 182 -24.32 -1.56 7.20
N THR A 183 -23.09 -1.06 7.25
CA THR A 183 -22.52 -0.17 6.22
C THR A 183 -22.46 -0.88 4.87
N TYR A 184 -21.87 -2.08 4.80
CA TYR A 184 -21.80 -2.85 3.56
C TYR A 184 -23.17 -3.25 3.03
N LEU A 185 -24.10 -3.67 3.89
CA LEU A 185 -25.47 -3.97 3.46
C LEU A 185 -26.17 -2.75 2.87
N ARG A 186 -26.00 -1.58 3.47
CA ARG A 186 -26.55 -0.33 2.96
C ARG A 186 -25.97 -0.01 1.58
N GLU A 187 -24.65 -0.09 1.43
CA GLU A 187 -23.95 0.20 0.17
C GLU A 187 -24.34 -0.79 -0.94
N LEU A 188 -24.39 -2.09 -0.64
CA LEU A 188 -24.84 -3.11 -1.59
C LEU A 188 -26.29 -2.89 -2.02
N ARG A 189 -27.18 -2.47 -1.12
CA ARG A 189 -28.57 -2.12 -1.49
C ARG A 189 -28.65 -0.89 -2.39
N ILE A 190 -27.81 0.12 -2.14
CA ILE A 190 -27.70 1.28 -3.03
C ILE A 190 -27.24 0.82 -4.42
N LEU A 191 -26.19 -0.01 -4.50
CA LEU A 191 -25.71 -0.58 -5.76
C LEU A 191 -26.79 -1.39 -6.48
N LEU A 192 -27.56 -2.20 -5.75
CA LEU A 192 -28.66 -2.98 -6.32
C LEU A 192 -29.69 -2.07 -7.00
N THR A 193 -30.06 -0.96 -6.38
CA THR A 193 -31.03 -0.01 -6.96
C THR A 193 -30.45 0.90 -8.06
N SER A 194 -29.13 1.12 -8.05
CA SER A 194 -28.48 2.11 -8.93
C SER A 194 -27.85 1.49 -10.19
N LEU A 195 -27.51 0.19 -10.14
CA LEU A 195 -26.86 -0.50 -11.26
C LEU A 195 -27.89 -1.09 -12.22
N PRO A 196 -27.52 -1.28 -13.50
CA PRO A 196 -28.33 -2.02 -14.47
C PRO A 196 -28.70 -3.43 -14.00
N GLU A 197 -29.90 -3.89 -14.38
CA GLU A 197 -30.49 -5.17 -13.95
C GLU A 197 -29.57 -6.39 -14.12
N ARG A 198 -28.72 -6.38 -15.16
CA ARG A 198 -27.72 -7.44 -15.39
C ARG A 198 -26.76 -7.68 -14.21
N PHE A 199 -26.60 -6.71 -13.31
CA PHE A 199 -25.74 -6.83 -12.13
C PHE A 199 -26.51 -7.20 -10.85
N HIS A 200 -27.85 -7.17 -10.87
CA HIS A 200 -28.67 -7.36 -9.67
C HIS A 200 -28.47 -8.73 -9.05
N VAL A 201 -28.37 -9.78 -9.88
CA VAL A 201 -28.14 -11.15 -9.41
C VAL A 201 -26.84 -11.25 -8.61
N LEU A 202 -25.76 -10.61 -9.07
CA LEU A 202 -24.47 -10.61 -8.38
C LEU A 202 -24.52 -9.83 -7.06
N VAL A 203 -25.15 -8.65 -7.08
CA VAL A 203 -25.28 -7.82 -5.88
C VAL A 203 -26.16 -8.49 -4.82
N GLN A 204 -27.26 -9.13 -5.24
CA GLN A 204 -28.13 -9.88 -4.35
C GLN A 204 -27.39 -11.07 -3.72
N HIS A 205 -26.61 -11.81 -4.49
CA HIS A 205 -25.78 -12.89 -3.96
C HIS A 205 -24.78 -12.39 -2.90
N CYS A 206 -24.17 -11.21 -3.10
CA CYS A 206 -23.31 -10.59 -2.08
C CYS A 206 -24.08 -10.26 -0.81
N ILE A 207 -25.30 -9.71 -0.92
CA ILE A 207 -26.18 -9.41 0.22
C ILE A 207 -26.51 -10.69 1.00
N ASP A 208 -26.90 -11.75 0.29
CA ASP A 208 -27.29 -13.03 0.88
C ASP A 208 -26.11 -13.73 1.56
N SER A 209 -24.89 -13.49 1.07
CA SER A 209 -23.65 -14.04 1.63
C SER A 209 -23.13 -13.28 2.85
N MET A 210 -23.72 -12.14 3.22
CA MET A 210 -23.17 -11.26 4.27
C MET A 210 -23.03 -11.96 5.62
N ASP A 211 -23.99 -12.81 6.01
CA ASP A 211 -23.90 -13.51 7.30
C ASP A 211 -22.79 -14.55 7.32
N ALA A 212 -22.57 -15.24 6.19
CA ALA A 212 -21.44 -16.15 6.06
C ALA A 212 -20.11 -15.40 6.12
N ILE A 213 -19.97 -14.27 5.41
CA ILE A 213 -18.76 -13.43 5.43
C ILE A 213 -18.51 -12.90 6.86
N PHE A 214 -19.54 -12.39 7.51
CA PHE A 214 -19.51 -11.93 8.91
C PHE A 214 -19.66 -13.08 9.92
N SER A 215 -19.41 -14.32 9.53
CA SER A 215 -19.10 -15.42 10.45
C SER A 215 -17.60 -15.73 10.48
N LEU A 216 -16.85 -15.25 9.47
CA LEU A 216 -15.40 -15.46 9.40
C LEU A 216 -14.66 -14.62 10.46
N PRO A 217 -13.50 -15.10 10.93
CA PRO A 217 -12.61 -14.32 11.79
C PRO A 217 -12.24 -12.98 11.15
N MET A 218 -12.22 -11.92 11.95
CA MET A 218 -11.64 -10.64 11.53
C MET A 218 -10.13 -10.73 11.63
N VAL A 219 -9.42 -10.35 10.59
CA VAL A 219 -7.95 -10.47 10.54
C VAL A 219 -7.33 -9.14 10.12
N PHE A 220 -6.12 -8.87 10.59
CA PHE A 220 -5.41 -7.64 10.23
C PHE A 220 -4.88 -7.74 8.81
N LEU A 221 -5.23 -6.81 7.94
CA LEU A 221 -4.75 -6.84 6.56
C LEU A 221 -4.18 -5.52 6.14
N ASN A 222 -3.23 -5.60 5.21
CA ASN A 222 -2.77 -4.45 4.46
C ASN A 222 -3.68 -4.23 3.24
N PRO A 223 -4.53 -3.19 3.22
CA PRO A 223 -5.48 -2.93 2.15
C PRO A 223 -4.82 -2.38 0.89
N ASP A 224 -3.53 -2.06 0.96
CA ASP A 224 -2.75 -1.59 -0.18
C ASP A 224 -1.75 -2.66 -0.67
N LEU A 225 -2.10 -3.93 -0.52
CA LEU A 225 -1.26 -5.04 -0.97
C LEU A 225 -1.32 -5.18 -2.50
N ARG A 226 -0.52 -4.37 -3.19
CA ARG A 226 -0.37 -4.37 -4.65
C ARG A 226 1.07 -4.70 -5.03
N SER A 227 1.32 -5.12 -6.27
CA SER A 227 2.67 -5.44 -6.77
C SER A 227 3.68 -4.31 -6.59
N GLY A 228 3.23 -3.05 -6.62
CA GLY A 228 4.05 -1.86 -6.34
C GLY A 228 4.48 -1.70 -4.88
N ASN A 229 3.83 -2.42 -3.96
CA ASN A 229 4.10 -2.36 -2.53
C ASN A 229 4.75 -3.66 -2.00
N LEU A 230 4.96 -4.66 -2.85
CA LEU A 230 5.68 -5.88 -2.46
C LEU A 230 7.17 -5.67 -2.68
N MET A 231 7.98 -5.86 -1.63
CA MET A 231 9.43 -5.91 -1.73
C MET A 231 9.87 -7.36 -1.83
N VAL A 232 10.70 -7.65 -2.82
CA VAL A 232 11.21 -9.00 -3.08
C VAL A 232 12.71 -9.00 -3.27
N ASP A 233 13.33 -10.14 -2.97
CA ASP A 233 14.69 -10.42 -3.41
C ASP A 233 14.74 -10.50 -4.94
N GLU A 234 15.67 -9.78 -5.55
CA GLU A 234 15.73 -9.62 -7.02
C GLU A 234 15.99 -10.93 -7.76
N MET A 235 16.74 -11.85 -7.13
CA MET A 235 17.17 -13.08 -7.78
C MET A 235 16.18 -14.22 -7.58
N SER A 236 15.70 -14.40 -6.35
CA SER A 236 14.82 -15.51 -5.96
C SER A 236 13.33 -15.17 -5.99
N CYS A 237 12.98 -13.87 -5.98
CA CYS A 237 11.62 -13.35 -5.86
C CYS A 237 10.92 -13.74 -4.54
N HIS A 238 11.68 -14.13 -3.51
CA HIS A 238 11.16 -14.29 -2.16
C HIS A 238 10.69 -12.94 -1.59
N LEU A 239 9.59 -12.96 -0.85
CA LEU A 239 9.05 -11.76 -0.22
C LEU A 239 9.96 -11.31 0.93
N THR A 240 10.46 -10.08 0.85
CA THR A 240 11.35 -9.49 1.87
C THR A 240 10.63 -8.47 2.75
N GLY A 241 9.48 -7.99 2.33
CA GLY A 241 8.60 -7.14 3.12
C GLY A 241 7.54 -6.43 2.28
N VAL A 242 6.77 -5.57 2.93
CA VAL A 242 5.73 -4.78 2.26
C VAL A 242 6.00 -3.29 2.49
N ALA A 243 6.11 -2.51 1.42
CA ALA A 243 6.17 -1.07 1.47
C ALA A 243 4.79 -0.54 1.92
N THR A 244 4.76 0.14 3.06
CA THR A 244 3.52 0.35 3.78
C THR A 244 2.72 1.58 3.36
N GLY A 245 1.48 1.33 2.92
CA GLY A 245 0.32 2.19 3.12
C GLY A 245 -0.65 1.56 4.14
N LEU A 246 -0.21 1.33 5.39
CA LEU A 246 -1.00 0.60 6.39
C LEU A 246 -2.37 1.25 6.66
N ARG A 247 -3.43 0.48 6.45
CA ARG A 247 -4.81 0.78 6.91
C ARG A 247 -5.45 -0.55 7.36
N LEU A 248 -6.47 -0.52 8.20
CA LEU A 248 -7.21 -1.73 8.60
C LEU A 248 -8.27 -2.07 7.54
N GLY A 249 -8.42 -3.33 7.16
CA GLY A 249 -9.45 -3.80 6.22
C GLY A 249 -9.80 -5.28 6.43
N LEU A 250 -10.98 -5.69 5.96
CA LEU A 250 -11.43 -7.09 5.91
C LEU A 250 -10.61 -7.92 4.91
N PRO A 251 -10.54 -9.26 5.06
CA PRO A 251 -10.01 -10.14 4.01
C PRO A 251 -10.80 -9.94 2.73
N PRO A 252 -10.14 -9.86 1.56
CA PRO A 252 -10.87 -9.97 0.32
C PRO A 252 -11.61 -11.31 0.37
N SER A 253 -12.94 -11.23 0.30
CA SER A 253 -13.77 -12.37 -0.07
C SER A 253 -13.29 -12.90 -1.42
N ALA A 254 -13.24 -14.24 -1.51
CA ALA A 254 -12.76 -15.06 -2.62
C ALA A 254 -13.15 -14.59 -4.02
#